data_AF-A0A9X6AAV0-F1
#
_entry.id   AF-A0A9X6AAV0-F1
#
_cell.length_a   1.000
_cell.length_b   1.000
_cell.length_c   1.000
_cell.angle_alpha   90.00
_cell.angle_beta   90.00
_cell.angle_gamma   90.00
#
_symmetry.space_group_name_H-M   'P 1'
#
loop_
_entity.id
_entity.type
_entity.pdbx_description
1 polymer ?
#
loop_
_entity_poly.entity_id
_entity_poly.type
_entity_poly.pdbx_seq_one_letter_code
_entity_poly.pdbx_strand_id
1 'polypeptide(L)'
;MSFTEFVSNYELARTEGIVLRYLASAYKALEHTVPDDLKSEDLEDLIAWLGELVRQVDSSLLDEWEQLANPEEMTAEEAQERADQVKPVTSNARAFRVLVRNAMFRRVELAALDNVDELGEMDGESGWDADAWGEAMDKYWDEYEDLGTGPDARGPKLLSIVEEPQNSLWRVRQTFADPNGDHDWGISAEVDLVASDAEGRAVVKVTDVGQL
;
A
#
# COMPACT_ATOMS: atom_id res chain seq x y z
N MET A 1 0.98 -1.13 -6.06
CA MET A 1 1.82 -0.60 -7.15
C MET A 1 3.09 0.00 -6.56
N SER A 2 4.25 -0.56 -6.86
CA SER A 2 5.57 -0.03 -6.49
C SER A 2 5.97 1.16 -7.39
N PHE A 3 7.03 1.88 -7.05
CA PHE A 3 7.51 2.99 -7.89
C PHE A 3 7.97 2.50 -9.27
N THR A 4 8.69 1.37 -9.33
CA THR A 4 9.14 0.75 -10.59
C THR A 4 7.97 0.30 -11.46
N GLU A 5 6.94 -0.31 -10.85
CA GLU A 5 5.70 -0.66 -11.55
C GLU A 5 5.01 0.58 -12.11
N PHE A 6 4.95 1.67 -11.35
CA PHE A 6 4.39 2.95 -11.81
C PHE A 6 5.18 3.51 -13.00
N VAL A 7 6.51 3.54 -12.92
CA VAL A 7 7.37 4.01 -14.02
C VAL A 7 7.18 3.15 -15.27
N SER A 8 7.11 1.83 -15.12
CA SER A 8 6.86 0.89 -16.21
C SER A 8 5.49 1.09 -16.84
N ASN A 9 4.43 1.12 -16.03
CA ASN A 9 3.05 1.28 -16.46
C ASN A 9 2.80 2.58 -17.26
N TYR A 10 3.50 3.65 -16.89
CA TYR A 10 3.40 4.95 -17.58
C TYR A 10 4.53 5.22 -18.58
N GLU A 11 5.40 4.23 -18.86
CA GLU A 11 6.53 4.34 -19.78
C GLU A 11 7.50 5.51 -19.47
N LEU A 12 7.69 5.81 -18.18
CA LEU A 12 8.42 6.99 -17.70
C LEU A 12 9.92 6.78 -17.51
N ALA A 13 10.51 5.68 -17.99
CA ALA A 13 11.90 5.31 -17.74
C ALA A 13 12.92 6.43 -18.03
N ARG A 14 12.69 7.24 -19.08
CA ARG A 14 13.58 8.38 -19.41
C ARG A 14 13.46 9.59 -18.47
N THR A 15 12.38 9.67 -17.70
CA THR A 15 12.03 10.79 -16.82
C THR A 15 11.95 10.40 -15.36
N GLU A 16 12.23 9.14 -15.02
CA GLU A 16 12.17 8.59 -13.66
C GLU A 16 12.91 9.46 -12.64
N GLY A 17 14.16 9.85 -12.92
CA GLY A 17 14.93 10.73 -12.03
C GLY A 17 14.30 12.12 -11.82
N ILE A 18 13.54 12.63 -12.80
CA ILE A 18 12.78 13.88 -12.63
C ILE A 18 11.62 13.67 -11.66
N VAL A 19 10.87 12.56 -11.81
CA VAL A 19 9.78 12.20 -10.90
C VAL A 19 10.30 12.05 -9.48
N LEU A 20 11.37 11.27 -9.28
CA LEU A 20 11.99 11.06 -7.97
C LEU A 20 12.45 12.39 -7.35
N ARG A 21 13.04 13.28 -8.13
CA ARG A 21 13.46 14.61 -7.65
C ARG A 21 12.27 15.45 -7.16
N TYR A 22 11.12 15.40 -7.84
CA TYR A 22 9.91 16.10 -7.40
C TYR A 22 9.35 15.47 -6.13
N LEU A 23 9.30 14.14 -6.02
CA LEU A 23 8.87 13.45 -4.80
C LEU A 23 9.78 13.76 -3.60
N ALA A 24 11.10 13.73 -3.80
CA ALA A 24 12.08 14.08 -2.78
C ALA A 24 11.94 15.55 -2.33
N SER A 25 11.62 16.45 -3.27
CA SER A 25 11.39 17.87 -2.98
C SER A 25 10.08 18.06 -2.21
N ALA A 26 9.01 17.36 -2.57
CA ALA A 26 7.74 17.35 -1.85
C ALA A 26 7.92 16.83 -0.42
N TYR A 27 8.63 15.72 -0.24
CA TYR A 27 8.99 15.18 1.08
C TYR A 27 9.70 16.22 1.94
N LYS A 28 10.79 16.82 1.45
CA LYS A 28 11.55 17.85 2.18
C LYS A 28 10.70 19.07 2.53
N ALA A 29 9.82 19.48 1.61
CA ALA A 29 8.92 20.60 1.85
C ALA A 29 7.91 20.28 2.96
N LEU A 30 7.26 19.12 2.91
CA LEU A 30 6.31 18.69 3.93
C LEU A 30 6.99 18.54 5.30
N GLU A 31 8.19 17.97 5.34
CA GLU A 31 8.91 17.71 6.59
C GLU A 31 9.38 19.01 7.27
N HIS A 32 9.95 19.94 6.49
CA HIS A 32 10.62 21.13 7.05
C HIS A 32 9.80 22.41 7.01
N THR A 33 8.74 22.48 6.21
CA THR A 33 7.96 23.72 6.02
C THR A 33 6.64 23.70 6.76
N VAL A 34 6.04 22.52 6.96
CA VAL A 34 4.79 22.39 7.74
C VAL A 34 5.14 22.38 9.23
N PRO A 35 4.62 23.31 10.04
CA PRO A 35 4.76 23.27 11.49
C PRO A 35 4.23 21.96 12.10
N ASP A 36 4.91 21.42 13.11
CA ASP A 36 4.55 20.12 13.69
C ASP A 36 3.15 20.13 14.32
N ASP A 37 2.67 21.25 14.84
CA ASP A 37 1.31 21.40 15.39
C ASP A 37 0.20 21.34 14.34
N LEU A 38 0.55 21.50 13.06
CA LEU A 38 -0.37 21.37 11.93
C LEU A 38 -0.29 19.99 11.26
N LYS A 39 0.66 19.13 11.66
CA LYS A 39 0.78 17.77 11.14
C LYS A 39 -0.21 16.86 11.88
N SER A 40 -1.31 16.51 11.21
CA SER A 40 -2.17 15.40 11.65
C SER A 40 -1.40 14.08 11.62
N GLU A 41 -1.78 13.10 12.46
CA GLU A 41 -1.15 11.76 12.46
C GLU A 41 -1.06 11.14 11.06
N ASP A 42 -2.10 11.26 10.24
CA ASP A 42 -2.09 10.76 8.86
C ASP A 42 -1.07 11.46 7.97
N LEU A 43 -0.85 12.76 8.18
CA LEU A 43 0.14 13.51 7.41
C LEU A 43 1.55 13.09 7.85
N GLU A 44 1.76 12.87 9.15
CA GLU A 44 3.03 12.33 9.63
C GLU A 44 3.32 10.93 9.06
N ASP A 45 2.30 10.07 8.99
CA ASP A 45 2.42 8.73 8.39
C ASP A 45 2.75 8.83 6.89
N LEU A 46 2.09 9.73 6.15
CA LEU A 46 2.37 10.00 4.74
C LEU A 46 3.78 10.56 4.52
N ILE A 47 4.25 11.48 5.37
CA ILE A 47 5.61 12.02 5.30
C ILE A 47 6.63 10.91 5.56
N ALA A 48 6.39 10.06 6.57
CA ALA A 48 7.26 8.93 6.89
C ALA A 48 7.33 7.93 5.73
N TRP A 49 6.19 7.58 5.14
CA TRP A 49 6.11 6.71 3.97
C TRP A 49 6.82 7.29 2.75
N LEU A 50 6.54 8.56 2.41
CA LEU A 50 7.15 9.21 1.24
C LEU A 50 8.66 9.30 1.39
N GLY A 51 9.15 9.59 2.59
CA GLY A 51 10.58 9.57 2.90
C GLY A 51 11.22 8.20 2.72
N GLU A 52 10.51 7.12 3.10
CA GLU A 52 10.99 5.75 2.91
C GLU A 52 11.02 5.36 1.43
N LEU A 53 9.95 5.64 0.69
CA LEU A 53 9.89 5.40 -0.76
C LEU A 53 11.06 6.08 -1.47
N VAL A 54 11.30 7.36 -1.19
CA VAL A 54 12.40 8.11 -1.82
C VAL A 54 13.75 7.48 -1.51
N ARG A 55 14.01 7.07 -0.26
CA ARG A 55 15.28 6.42 0.11
C ARG A 55 15.46 5.06 -0.57
N GLN A 56 14.41 4.25 -0.61
CA GLN A 56 14.45 2.93 -1.21
C GLN A 56 14.71 3.01 -2.72
N VAL A 57 14.01 3.91 -3.42
CA VAL A 57 14.20 4.12 -4.85
C VAL A 57 15.60 4.69 -5.15
N ASP A 58 16.04 5.70 -4.41
CA ASP A 58 17.38 6.30 -4.59
C ASP A 58 18.50 5.26 -4.39
N SER A 59 18.37 4.37 -3.39
CA SER A 59 19.28 3.25 -3.18
C SER A 59 19.27 2.28 -4.36
N SER A 60 18.07 1.87 -4.83
CA SER A 60 17.95 0.93 -5.96
C SER A 60 18.52 1.48 -7.27
N LEU A 61 18.31 2.78 -7.55
CA LEU A 61 18.91 3.43 -8.71
C LEU A 61 20.43 3.48 -8.58
N LEU A 62 20.95 3.78 -7.40
CA LEU A 62 22.39 3.78 -7.16
C LEU A 62 23.00 2.39 -7.38
N ASP A 63 22.33 1.34 -6.91
CA ASP A 63 22.74 -0.05 -7.14
C ASP A 63 22.73 -0.43 -8.64
N GLU A 64 21.71 -0.03 -9.40
CA GLU A 64 21.65 -0.26 -10.85
C GLU A 64 22.80 0.46 -11.60
N TRP A 65 23.11 1.69 -11.19
CA TRP A 65 24.25 2.43 -11.74
C TRP A 65 25.59 1.76 -11.42
N GLU A 66 25.77 1.26 -10.20
CA GLU A 66 26.98 0.52 -9.81
C GLU A 66 27.14 -0.78 -10.62
N GLN A 67 26.06 -1.51 -10.88
CA GLN A 67 26.07 -2.72 -11.71
C GLN A 67 26.41 -2.41 -13.18
N LEU A 68 25.93 -1.30 -13.73
CA LEU A 68 26.29 -0.85 -15.08
C LEU A 68 27.75 -0.39 -15.16
N ALA A 69 28.28 0.20 -14.09
CA ALA A 69 29.66 0.65 -14.01
C ALA A 69 30.66 -0.51 -13.78
N ASN A 70 30.25 -1.52 -13.02
CA ASN A 70 31.04 -2.71 -12.70
C ASN A 70 30.22 -3.99 -13.00
N PRO A 71 30.25 -4.49 -14.25
CA PRO A 71 29.43 -5.64 -14.66
C PRO A 71 29.90 -7.00 -14.13
N GLU A 72 30.95 -7.06 -13.29
CA GLU A 72 31.44 -8.33 -12.73
C GLU A 72 30.42 -8.89 -11.73
N GLU A 73 30.27 -10.23 -11.70
CA GLU A 73 29.27 -10.91 -10.90
C GLU A 73 29.41 -10.57 -9.42
N MET A 74 28.37 -9.95 -8.86
CA MET A 74 28.25 -9.68 -7.42
C MET A 74 28.55 -10.94 -6.63
N THR A 75 29.54 -10.87 -5.73
CA THR A 75 29.89 -12.01 -4.88
C THR A 75 28.73 -12.34 -3.94
N ALA A 76 28.67 -13.58 -3.44
CA ALA A 76 27.65 -13.97 -2.47
C ALA A 76 27.71 -13.14 -1.17
N GLU A 77 28.89 -12.62 -0.83
CA GLU A 77 29.12 -11.77 0.33
C GLU A 77 28.55 -10.35 0.10
N GLU A 78 28.80 -9.75 -1.08
CA GLU A 78 28.19 -8.47 -1.48
C GLU A 78 26.67 -8.56 -1.65
N ALA A 79 26.16 -9.69 -2.16
CA ALA A 79 24.73 -9.97 -2.27
C ALA A 79 24.05 -10.00 -0.90
N GLN A 80 24.70 -10.64 0.08
CA GLN A 80 24.20 -10.71 1.45
C GLN A 80 24.27 -9.34 2.13
N GLU A 81 25.37 -8.60 1.99
CA GLU A 81 25.48 -7.24 2.52
C GLU A 81 24.41 -6.30 1.94
N ARG A 82 24.06 -6.42 0.66
CA ARG A 82 22.95 -5.67 0.06
C ARG A 82 21.59 -6.11 0.60
N ALA A 83 21.34 -7.41 0.74
CA ALA A 83 20.10 -7.90 1.33
C ALA A 83 19.91 -7.40 2.77
N ASP A 84 21.00 -7.34 3.54
CA ASP A 84 21.00 -6.84 4.92
C ASP A 84 20.80 -5.31 5.00
N GLN A 85 21.06 -4.57 3.91
CA GLN A 85 20.80 -3.12 3.83
C GLN A 85 19.32 -2.80 3.57
N VAL A 86 18.57 -3.70 2.93
CA VAL A 86 17.13 -3.53 2.72
C VAL A 86 16.42 -3.72 4.06
N LYS A 87 16.02 -2.60 4.67
CA LYS A 87 15.29 -2.64 5.94
C LYS A 87 13.93 -3.30 5.73
N PRO A 88 13.50 -4.18 6.65
CA PRO A 88 12.15 -4.75 6.62
C PRO A 88 11.11 -3.64 6.59
N VAL A 89 10.08 -3.75 5.74
CA VAL A 89 9.06 -2.69 5.59
C VAL A 89 8.30 -2.45 6.90
N THR A 90 8.18 -3.46 7.76
CA THR A 90 7.53 -3.35 9.07
C THR A 90 8.39 -2.61 10.11
N SER A 91 9.69 -2.41 9.85
CA SER A 91 10.60 -1.70 10.78
C SER A 91 10.21 -0.24 11.01
N ASN A 92 9.50 0.36 10.04
CA ASN A 92 8.88 1.67 10.17
C ASN A 92 7.36 1.53 10.16
N ALA A 93 6.77 1.32 11.33
CA ALA A 93 5.33 1.09 11.49
C ALA A 93 4.46 2.19 10.84
N ARG A 94 4.89 3.46 10.88
CA ARG A 94 4.16 4.57 10.23
C ARG A 94 4.14 4.44 8.72
N ALA A 95 5.30 4.17 8.11
CA ALA A 95 5.38 3.94 6.67
C ALA A 95 4.61 2.68 6.25
N PHE A 96 4.69 1.62 7.05
CA PHE A 96 3.96 0.37 6.81
C PHE A 96 2.45 0.57 6.87
N ARG A 97 1.95 1.41 7.79
CA ARG A 97 0.52 1.76 7.86
C ARG A 97 0.00 2.37 6.55
N VAL A 98 0.80 3.18 5.87
CA VAL A 98 0.43 3.74 4.56
C VAL A 98 0.38 2.66 3.48
N LEU A 99 1.30 1.68 3.50
CA LEU A 99 1.25 0.54 2.59
C LEU A 99 -0.04 -0.28 2.77
N VAL A 100 -0.41 -0.56 4.02
CA VAL A 100 -1.66 -1.25 4.37
C VAL A 100 -2.88 -0.46 3.90
N ARG A 101 -2.94 0.85 4.18
CA ARG A 101 -4.03 1.74 3.73
C ARG A 101 -4.18 1.72 2.21
N ASN A 102 -3.08 1.82 1.48
CA ASN A 102 -3.10 1.78 0.01
C ASN A 102 -3.55 0.42 -0.52
N ALA A 103 -3.09 -0.68 0.09
CA ALA A 103 -3.47 -2.03 -0.32
C ALA A 103 -4.96 -2.32 -0.07
N MET A 104 -5.50 -1.88 1.06
CA MET A 104 -6.94 -1.99 1.34
C MET A 104 -7.76 -1.13 0.40
N PHE A 105 -7.35 0.14 0.19
CA PHE A 105 -8.12 1.05 -0.66
C PHE A 105 -8.10 0.64 -2.13
N ARG A 106 -7.01 0.01 -2.61
CA ARG A 106 -6.98 -0.56 -3.97
C ARG A 106 -8.13 -1.56 -4.18
N ARG A 107 -8.47 -2.36 -3.17
CA ARG A 107 -9.60 -3.30 -3.24
C ARG A 107 -10.94 -2.55 -3.32
N VAL A 108 -11.10 -1.46 -2.57
CA VAL A 108 -12.28 -0.59 -2.66
C VAL A 108 -12.42 0.00 -4.07
N GLU A 109 -11.32 0.47 -4.66
CA GLU A 109 -11.34 1.00 -6.04
C GLU A 109 -11.76 -0.05 -7.06
N LEU A 110 -11.23 -1.27 -6.95
CA LEU A 110 -11.58 -2.36 -7.84
C LEU A 110 -13.03 -2.81 -7.64
N ALA A 111 -13.50 -2.87 -6.40
CA ALA A 111 -14.89 -3.19 -6.08
C ALA A 111 -15.85 -2.13 -6.64
N ALA A 112 -15.51 -0.84 -6.52
CA ALA A 112 -16.30 0.25 -7.09
C ALA A 112 -16.33 0.25 -8.62
N LEU A 113 -15.29 -0.31 -9.26
CA LEU A 113 -15.21 -0.50 -10.71
C LEU A 113 -15.85 -1.82 -11.18
N ASP A 114 -16.40 -2.61 -10.26
CA ASP A 114 -16.92 -3.96 -10.51
C ASP A 114 -15.88 -4.89 -11.17
N ASN A 115 -14.60 -4.68 -10.88
CA ASN A 115 -13.49 -5.46 -11.43
C ASN A 115 -13.17 -6.66 -10.53
N VAL A 116 -14.11 -7.59 -10.45
CA VAL A 116 -14.00 -8.80 -9.61
C VAL A 116 -12.89 -9.76 -10.06
N ASP A 117 -12.52 -9.74 -11.34
CA ASP A 117 -11.44 -10.55 -11.88
C ASP A 117 -10.09 -10.18 -11.24
N GLU A 118 -9.74 -8.89 -11.22
CA GLU A 118 -8.49 -8.41 -10.61
C GLU A 118 -8.50 -8.62 -9.09
N LEU A 119 -9.65 -8.46 -8.43
CA LEU A 119 -9.80 -8.77 -7.00
C LEU A 119 -9.56 -10.25 -6.71
N GLY A 120 -10.13 -11.13 -7.51
CA GLY A 120 -9.94 -12.58 -7.39
C GLY A 120 -8.49 -13.01 -7.64
N GLU A 121 -7.79 -12.38 -8.59
CA GLU A 121 -6.36 -12.60 -8.79
C GLU A 121 -5.52 -12.14 -7.58
N MET A 122 -5.89 -11.03 -6.94
CA MET A 122 -5.19 -10.49 -5.78
C MET A 122 -5.42 -11.29 -4.49
N ASP A 123 -6.65 -11.77 -4.26
CA ASP A 123 -7.09 -12.34 -2.98
C ASP A 123 -7.37 -13.86 -3.04
N GLY A 124 -7.12 -14.49 -4.20
CA GLY A 124 -7.36 -15.92 -4.40
C GLY A 124 -6.59 -16.82 -3.44
N GLU A 125 -5.37 -16.43 -3.02
CA GLU A 125 -4.60 -17.17 -2.00
C GLU A 125 -5.28 -17.16 -0.62
N SER A 126 -6.07 -16.14 -0.31
CA SER A 126 -6.91 -16.06 0.89
C SER A 126 -8.29 -16.73 0.74
N GLY A 127 -8.56 -17.35 -0.42
CA GLY A 127 -9.83 -18.01 -0.71
C GLY A 127 -10.94 -17.06 -1.19
N TRP A 128 -10.58 -15.82 -1.56
CA TRP A 128 -11.47 -14.83 -2.15
C TRP A 128 -11.19 -14.72 -3.65
N ASP A 129 -11.82 -15.60 -4.43
CA ASP A 129 -11.78 -15.54 -5.89
C ASP A 129 -12.80 -14.54 -6.46
N ALA A 130 -12.85 -14.43 -7.79
CA ALA A 130 -13.73 -13.49 -8.47
C ALA A 130 -15.22 -13.76 -8.17
N ASP A 131 -15.60 -15.03 -8.06
CA ASP A 131 -16.98 -15.43 -7.75
C ASP A 131 -17.35 -15.00 -6.32
N ALA A 132 -16.48 -15.25 -5.33
CA ALA A 132 -16.70 -14.84 -3.94
C ALA A 132 -16.82 -13.30 -3.80
N TRP A 133 -15.96 -12.55 -4.50
CA TRP A 133 -16.04 -11.09 -4.55
C TRP A 133 -17.33 -10.60 -5.21
N GLY A 134 -17.73 -11.19 -6.34
CA GLY A 134 -18.98 -10.88 -7.03
C GLY A 134 -20.20 -11.11 -6.13
N GLU A 135 -20.30 -12.29 -5.51
CA GLU A 135 -21.42 -12.62 -4.61
C GLU A 135 -21.50 -11.70 -3.38
N ALA A 136 -20.38 -11.20 -2.88
CA ALA A 136 -20.35 -10.24 -1.78
C ALA A 136 -20.79 -8.84 -2.24
N MET A 137 -20.24 -8.37 -3.37
CA MET A 137 -20.54 -7.05 -3.90
C MET A 137 -21.96 -6.94 -4.47
N ASP A 138 -22.52 -8.01 -5.06
CA ASP A 138 -23.92 -8.04 -5.51
C ASP A 138 -24.89 -7.65 -4.39
N LYS A 139 -24.63 -8.13 -3.16
CA LYS A 139 -25.47 -7.78 -2.00
C LYS A 139 -25.31 -6.32 -1.56
N TYR A 140 -24.12 -5.73 -1.74
CA TYR A 140 -23.92 -4.30 -1.54
C TYR A 140 -24.71 -3.50 -2.57
N TRP A 141 -24.66 -3.92 -3.84
CA TRP A 141 -25.35 -3.26 -4.95
C TRP A 141 -26.88 -3.43 -4.91
N ASP A 142 -27.39 -4.47 -4.23
CA ASP A 142 -28.82 -4.59 -3.91
C ASP A 142 -29.30 -3.47 -2.95
N GLU A 143 -28.40 -2.89 -2.16
CA GLU A 143 -28.72 -1.85 -1.16
C GLU A 143 -28.33 -0.43 -1.61
N TYR A 144 -27.18 -0.28 -2.29
CA TYR A 144 -26.60 1.02 -2.64
C TYR A 144 -26.27 1.12 -4.13
N GLU A 145 -26.39 2.31 -4.72
CA GLU A 145 -26.17 2.53 -6.16
C GLU A 145 -24.74 2.96 -6.53
N ASP A 146 -23.92 3.35 -5.55
CA ASP A 146 -22.56 3.86 -5.77
C ASP A 146 -21.65 3.47 -4.60
N LEU A 147 -20.35 3.32 -4.87
CA LEU A 147 -19.31 3.10 -3.87
C LEU A 147 -18.28 4.23 -3.97
N GLY A 148 -18.24 5.08 -2.95
CA GLY A 148 -17.37 6.24 -2.90
C GLY A 148 -15.89 5.84 -2.93
N THR A 149 -15.14 6.45 -3.87
CA THR A 149 -13.68 6.29 -4.00
C THR A 149 -12.92 7.63 -3.91
N GLY A 150 -13.62 8.71 -3.58
CA GLY A 150 -13.07 10.05 -3.44
C GLY A 150 -12.19 10.25 -2.19
N PRO A 151 -11.70 11.49 -1.96
CA PRO A 151 -10.85 11.81 -0.80
C PRO A 151 -11.47 11.43 0.56
N ASP A 152 -12.78 11.60 0.70
CA ASP A 152 -13.49 11.26 1.94
C ASP A 152 -13.55 9.75 2.19
N ALA A 153 -13.61 8.94 1.13
CA ALA A 153 -13.60 7.47 1.22
C ALA A 153 -12.25 6.90 1.70
N ARG A 154 -11.16 7.66 1.48
CA ARG A 154 -9.82 7.36 2.01
C ARG A 154 -9.60 7.88 3.43
N GLY A 155 -10.61 8.54 4.00
CA GLY A 155 -10.51 9.18 5.30
C GLY A 155 -10.17 8.20 6.43
N PRO A 156 -9.46 8.64 7.47
CA PRO A 156 -9.03 7.77 8.58
C PRO A 156 -10.19 7.15 9.35
N LYS A 157 -11.40 7.70 9.24
CA LYS A 157 -12.60 7.17 9.90
C LYS A 157 -13.09 5.86 9.29
N LEU A 158 -12.71 5.58 8.04
CA LEU A 158 -13.15 4.40 7.30
C LEU A 158 -12.10 3.29 7.29
N LEU A 159 -10.98 3.47 8.00
CA LEU A 159 -9.96 2.45 8.15
C LEU A 159 -9.60 2.26 9.62
N SER A 160 -9.83 1.05 10.11
CA SER A 160 -9.40 0.63 11.45
C SER A 160 -8.26 -0.37 11.32
N ILE A 161 -7.18 -0.17 12.08
CA ILE A 161 -6.03 -1.08 12.15
C ILE A 161 -5.80 -1.41 13.61
N VAL A 162 -5.82 -2.70 13.93
CA VAL A 162 -5.49 -3.24 15.25
C VAL A 162 -4.17 -4.01 15.11
N GLU A 163 -3.13 -3.50 15.77
CA GLU A 163 -1.79 -4.09 15.72
C GLU A 163 -1.70 -5.25 16.73
N GLU A 164 -1.42 -6.47 16.25
CA GLU A 164 -1.17 -7.66 17.08
C GLU A 164 0.26 -8.18 16.90
N PRO A 165 1.29 -7.43 17.36
CA PRO A 165 2.70 -7.78 17.11
C PRO A 165 3.11 -9.11 17.75
N GLN A 166 2.39 -9.59 18.78
CA GLN A 166 2.67 -10.92 19.37
C GLN A 166 2.34 -12.07 18.41
N ASN A 167 1.43 -11.83 17.47
CA ASN A 167 1.00 -12.79 16.45
C ASN A 167 1.64 -12.52 15.08
N SER A 168 2.56 -11.54 14.99
CA SER A 168 3.12 -11.05 13.73
C SER A 168 2.05 -10.66 12.71
N LEU A 169 0.96 -10.06 13.19
CA LEU A 169 -0.23 -9.77 12.39
C LEU A 169 -0.82 -8.41 12.72
N TRP A 170 -1.36 -7.70 11.74
CA TRP A 170 -2.31 -6.60 11.97
C TRP A 170 -3.69 -6.99 11.46
N ARG A 171 -4.75 -6.75 12.25
CA ARG A 171 -6.14 -6.87 11.79
C ARG A 171 -6.60 -5.54 11.23
N VAL A 172 -7.20 -5.55 10.06
CA VAL A 172 -7.57 -4.35 9.33
C VAL A 172 -9.02 -4.43 8.89
N ARG A 173 -9.75 -3.34 9.08
CA ARG A 173 -11.13 -3.19 8.60
C ARG A 173 -11.22 -1.91 7.77
N GLN A 174 -11.59 -2.05 6.51
CA GLN A 174 -11.87 -0.96 5.59
C GLN A 174 -13.39 -0.87 5.41
N THR A 175 -14.00 0.18 5.91
CA THR A 175 -15.41 0.48 5.73
C THR A 175 -15.64 1.15 4.37
N PHE A 176 -16.73 0.81 3.71
CA PHE A 176 -17.15 1.41 2.46
C PHE A 176 -17.80 2.77 2.70
N ALA A 177 -17.54 3.70 1.78
CA ALA A 177 -18.20 4.99 1.76
C ALA A 177 -19.45 4.88 0.87
N ASP A 178 -20.56 4.46 1.46
CA ASP A 178 -21.85 4.40 0.79
C ASP A 178 -22.48 5.80 0.63
N PRO A 179 -23.40 5.99 -0.33
CA PRO A 179 -23.99 7.30 -0.62
C PRO A 179 -24.89 7.85 0.50
N ASN A 180 -25.38 6.99 1.40
CA ASN A 180 -26.25 7.38 2.50
C ASN A 180 -25.46 7.75 3.77
N GLY A 181 -24.19 7.34 3.84
CA GLY A 181 -23.31 7.50 5.00
C GLY A 181 -23.63 6.54 6.15
N ASP A 182 -24.23 5.39 5.83
CA ASP A 182 -24.63 4.36 6.80
C ASP A 182 -23.41 3.59 7.35
N HIS A 183 -22.36 3.45 6.52
CA HIS A 183 -21.06 2.87 6.85
C HIS A 183 -21.15 1.46 7.43
N ASP A 184 -22.10 0.66 6.93
CA ASP A 184 -22.42 -0.67 7.43
C ASP A 184 -21.81 -1.80 6.60
N TRP A 185 -21.13 -1.50 5.48
CA TRP A 185 -20.41 -2.48 4.67
C TRP A 185 -18.89 -2.26 4.70
N GLY A 186 -18.12 -3.31 4.43
CA GLY A 186 -16.68 -3.18 4.29
C GLY A 186 -15.93 -4.49 4.06
N ILE A 187 -14.61 -4.39 4.14
CA ILE A 187 -13.64 -5.48 4.01
C ILE A 187 -12.96 -5.67 5.36
N SER A 188 -12.97 -6.90 5.87
CA SER A 188 -12.11 -7.33 6.97
C SER A 188 -10.95 -8.16 6.43
N ALA A 189 -9.75 -7.88 6.92
CA ALA A 189 -8.53 -8.55 6.47
C ALA A 189 -7.50 -8.67 7.59
N GLU A 190 -6.55 -9.56 7.37
CA GLU A 190 -5.37 -9.77 8.20
C GLU A 190 -4.11 -9.47 7.38
N VAL A 191 -3.17 -8.72 7.96
CA VAL A 191 -1.89 -8.36 7.33
C VAL A 191 -0.77 -9.15 7.99
N ASP A 192 -0.10 -9.98 7.20
CA ASP A 192 0.99 -10.85 7.63
C ASP A 192 2.32 -10.08 7.62
N LEU A 193 2.87 -9.79 8.80
CA LEU A 193 4.07 -8.94 8.92
C LEU A 193 5.32 -9.63 8.34
N VAL A 194 5.43 -10.95 8.50
CA VAL A 194 6.59 -11.71 8.04
C VAL A 194 6.59 -11.82 6.52
N ALA A 195 5.43 -12.16 5.93
CA ALA A 195 5.29 -12.16 4.48
C ALA A 195 5.48 -10.76 3.90
N SER A 196 4.98 -9.72 4.59
CA SER A 196 5.17 -8.33 4.15
C SER A 196 6.62 -7.90 4.09
N ASP A 197 7.42 -8.30 5.08
CA ASP A 197 8.87 -8.05 5.08
C ASP A 197 9.58 -8.78 3.95
N ALA A 198 9.20 -10.03 3.69
CA ALA A 198 9.78 -10.83 2.60
C ALA A 198 9.44 -10.26 1.21
N GLU A 199 8.25 -9.72 1.03
CA GLU A 199 7.78 -9.20 -0.26
C GLU A 199 8.00 -7.70 -0.45
N GLY A 200 8.41 -6.97 0.59
CA GLY A 200 8.61 -5.53 0.54
C GLY A 200 7.32 -4.73 0.31
N ARG A 201 6.15 -5.33 0.58
CA ARG A 201 4.81 -4.72 0.41
C ARG A 201 3.87 -5.24 1.49
N ALA A 202 2.75 -4.57 1.71
CA ALA A 202 1.72 -5.12 2.60
C ALA A 202 1.08 -6.38 1.99
N VAL A 203 1.28 -7.52 2.66
CA VAL A 203 0.63 -8.80 2.32
C VAL A 203 -0.67 -8.89 3.09
N VAL A 204 -1.77 -8.58 2.39
CA VAL A 204 -3.13 -8.55 2.92
C VAL A 204 -3.82 -9.87 2.57
N LYS A 205 -4.47 -10.49 3.56
CA LYS A 205 -5.31 -11.68 3.41
C LYS A 205 -6.73 -11.29 3.77
N VAL A 206 -7.63 -11.26 2.79
CA VAL A 206 -9.03 -10.91 3.03
C VAL A 206 -9.69 -12.05 3.80
N THR A 207 -10.39 -11.70 4.87
CA THR A 207 -11.12 -12.66 5.71
C THR A 207 -12.62 -12.60 5.48
N ASP A 208 -13.14 -11.41 5.19
CA ASP A 208 -14.58 -11.19 5.00
C ASP A 208 -14.84 -9.91 4.17
N VAL A 209 -15.87 -9.93 3.34
CA VAL A 209 -16.42 -8.76 2.63
C VAL A 209 -17.93 -8.82 2.80
N GLY A 210 -18.51 -7.78 3.41
CA GLY A 210 -19.92 -7.79 3.75
C GLY A 210 -20.31 -6.73 4.78
N GLN A 211 -21.47 -6.94 5.40
CA GLN A 211 -22.02 -6.06 6.42
C GLN A 211 -21.26 -6.21 7.77
N LEU A 212 -21.02 -5.09 8.48
CA LEU A 212 -20.03 -4.92 9.57
C LEU A 212 -20.52 -5.14 11.00
#